data_AF-A0AAN9FQ97-F1
#
_entry.id   AF-A0AAN9FQ97-F1
#
_cell.length_a   1.000
_cell.length_b   1.000
_cell.length_c   1.000
_cell.angle_alpha   90.00
_cell.angle_beta   90.00
_cell.angle_gamma   90.00
#
_symmetry.space_group_name_H-M   'P 1'
#
loop_
_entity.id
_entity.type
_entity.pdbx_description
1 polymer ?
#
loop_
_entity_poly.entity_id
_entity_poly.type
_entity_poly.pdbx_seq_one_letter_code
_entity_poly.pdbx_strand_id
1 'polypeptide(L)'
;MQNQNSTATATAPPQQQPNNHFPSSLSNAILFNLRDHKPKPTLLLYTFLAISLFSLTLILSLSLSSSSSTPHSGPDPFLYPTRRLIFDKSTPSPPSIAYLISGSRGDSGRILRLLSATYHPLNHYLLHLDPSAPHADRERVALMVQSNPIFAAAKNVHVMGKPDFAYAKGSSPLSLNLHAASILLRLSVGWDWFVSLGADAYPLVTQDDLLHILSFLPKDMNFVNHSSYIGWKEARKLKPIIVDPGLYLSEGTEMFYATQKRELPSAYRLFTGSSFSILSRSFMEFCLLGADNFPRILLMYFANTPSSLSNYFPTVLCNSRQFNRTVINQNLLYGIYDNHRNDLRPLNSTDFDGMVRSGAAFAQKFQKDDPVLDLIDQKILCRSPGSVVPGGWCLGEPGNSSCLTWGDAKILRPSTGSQRLEQAIVQLLSNGTFLSHQCMYE
;
A
#
# COMPACT_ATOMS: atom_id res chain seq x y z
N MET A 1 -17.18 35.28 -58.55
CA MET A 1 -18.19 36.07 -57.81
C MET A 1 -17.58 36.46 -56.47
N GLN A 2 -17.42 37.78 -56.28
CA GLN A 2 -17.07 38.56 -55.08
C GLN A 2 -15.85 38.13 -54.22
N ASN A 3 -14.71 38.71 -54.60
CA ASN A 3 -13.62 39.12 -53.70
C ASN A 3 -13.90 40.57 -53.25
N GLN A 4 -13.87 40.85 -51.95
CA GLN A 4 -13.61 42.21 -51.45
C GLN A 4 -12.78 42.16 -50.15
N ASN A 5 -11.61 42.76 -50.23
CA ASN A 5 -10.80 43.23 -49.11
C ASN A 5 -11.49 44.40 -48.39
N SER A 6 -11.38 44.45 -47.07
CA SER A 6 -11.00 45.70 -46.38
C SER A 6 -10.69 45.48 -44.89
N THR A 7 -9.49 45.90 -44.53
CA THR A 7 -8.94 46.17 -43.20
C THR A 7 -9.72 47.25 -42.44
N ALA A 8 -9.95 47.07 -41.14
CA ALA A 8 -10.17 48.17 -40.19
C ALA A 8 -9.78 47.80 -38.75
N THR A 9 -8.75 48.50 -38.30
CA THR A 9 -8.37 48.96 -36.95
C THR A 9 -9.37 48.79 -35.81
N ALA A 10 -8.89 48.23 -34.69
CA ALA A 10 -9.60 48.10 -33.42
C ALA A 10 -9.46 49.38 -32.55
N THR A 11 -10.60 49.90 -32.09
CA THR A 11 -10.73 50.90 -31.03
C THR A 11 -11.60 50.33 -29.90
N ALA A 12 -11.15 50.49 -28.66
CA ALA A 12 -11.78 49.98 -27.45
C ALA A 12 -12.96 50.86 -26.96
N PRO A 13 -13.96 50.26 -26.29
CA PRO A 13 -14.82 50.97 -25.35
C PRO A 13 -14.91 50.29 -23.95
N PRO A 14 -15.53 50.94 -22.94
CA PRO A 14 -15.03 51.00 -21.57
C PRO A 14 -15.67 50.03 -20.54
N GLN A 15 -15.02 49.94 -19.39
CA GLN A 15 -15.37 49.14 -18.21
C GLN A 15 -16.69 49.58 -17.55
N GLN A 16 -17.55 48.59 -17.24
CA GLN A 16 -18.74 48.71 -16.40
C GLN A 16 -18.50 48.04 -15.03
N GLN A 17 -18.76 48.79 -13.95
CA GLN A 17 -19.04 48.27 -12.61
C GLN A 17 -20.54 47.95 -12.48
N PRO A 18 -20.92 46.95 -11.67
CA PRO A 18 -22.25 46.92 -11.08
C PRO A 18 -22.24 47.10 -9.56
N ASN A 19 -23.19 47.93 -9.13
CA ASN A 19 -23.67 48.18 -7.78
C ASN A 19 -24.12 46.91 -7.05
N ASN A 20 -23.96 46.90 -5.73
CA ASN A 20 -24.87 46.17 -4.82
C ASN A 20 -25.25 47.07 -3.63
N HIS A 21 -26.55 47.36 -3.54
CA HIS A 21 -27.25 47.91 -2.38
C HIS A 21 -27.53 46.80 -1.34
N PHE A 22 -27.45 47.13 -0.05
CA PHE A 22 -28.38 46.74 1.03
C PHE A 22 -28.02 47.54 2.31
N PRO A 23 -28.92 47.68 3.32
CA PRO A 23 -29.23 48.99 3.89
C PRO A 23 -28.79 49.16 5.35
N SER A 24 -28.86 50.42 5.77
CA SER A 24 -28.75 50.99 7.10
C SER A 24 -29.70 50.38 8.16
N SER A 25 -29.25 50.24 9.41
CA SER A 25 -29.59 51.18 10.50
C SER A 25 -29.34 50.64 11.93
N LEU A 26 -28.98 51.59 12.81
CA LEU A 26 -29.27 51.68 14.26
C LEU A 26 -28.39 50.95 15.30
N SER A 27 -27.47 51.76 15.85
CA SER A 27 -27.35 52.12 17.27
C SER A 27 -27.17 51.03 18.35
N ASN A 28 -25.99 51.02 18.98
CA ASN A 28 -25.83 51.32 20.42
C ASN A 28 -24.35 51.32 20.81
N ALA A 29 -23.79 52.52 21.03
CA ALA A 29 -22.51 52.70 21.70
C ALA A 29 -22.74 52.67 23.23
N ILE A 30 -22.26 51.63 23.92
CA ILE A 30 -22.17 51.60 25.38
C ILE A 30 -20.73 51.95 25.75
N LEU A 31 -20.58 53.14 26.31
CA LEU A 31 -19.37 53.74 26.84
C LEU A 31 -19.00 53.04 28.17
N PHE A 32 -18.03 52.13 28.18
CA PHE A 32 -17.45 51.62 29.44
C PHE A 32 -16.21 52.43 29.82
N ASN A 33 -16.38 53.19 30.89
CA ASN A 33 -15.37 54.03 31.55
C ASN A 33 -14.40 53.12 32.32
N LEU A 34 -13.21 52.83 31.76
CA LEU A 34 -12.17 52.07 32.43
C LEU A 34 -11.36 53.00 33.34
N ARG A 35 -11.68 52.96 34.64
CA ARG A 35 -10.93 53.61 35.70
C ARG A 35 -9.72 52.74 36.05
N ASP A 36 -8.52 53.24 35.78
CA ASP A 36 -7.25 52.61 36.10
C ASP A 36 -7.12 52.35 37.62
N HIS A 37 -7.30 51.10 38.04
CA HIS A 37 -6.90 50.63 39.36
C HIS A 37 -5.67 49.73 39.23
N LYS A 38 -4.47 50.28 39.50
CA LYS A 38 -3.26 49.49 39.66
C LYS A 38 -3.49 48.47 40.79
N PRO A 39 -3.40 47.15 40.53
CA PRO A 39 -3.58 46.15 41.57
C PRO A 39 -2.46 46.29 42.61
N LYS A 40 -2.82 46.24 43.90
CA LYS A 40 -1.86 46.32 45.01
C LYS A 40 -0.86 45.17 44.89
N PRO A 41 0.46 45.40 45.06
CA PRO A 41 1.51 44.40 44.81
C PRO A 41 1.35 43.14 45.65
N THR A 42 0.69 43.23 46.81
CA THR A 42 0.33 42.09 47.66
C THR A 42 -0.69 41.15 47.01
N LEU A 43 -1.67 41.67 46.26
CA LEU A 43 -2.67 40.84 45.58
C LEU A 43 -2.04 40.03 44.43
N LEU A 44 -1.13 40.66 43.68
CA LEU A 44 -0.35 39.99 42.64
C LEU A 44 0.50 38.85 43.23
N LEU A 45 1.17 39.09 44.36
CA LEU A 45 1.98 38.06 45.03
C LEU A 45 1.14 36.84 45.46
N TYR A 46 -0.05 37.05 46.03
CA TYR A 46 -0.95 35.96 46.40
C TYR A 46 -1.49 35.20 45.19
N THR A 47 -1.77 35.89 44.07
CA THR A 47 -2.19 35.20 42.84
C THR A 47 -1.07 34.34 42.25
N PHE A 48 0.18 34.82 42.24
CA PHE A 48 1.32 34.01 41.77
C PHE A 48 1.58 32.81 42.67
N LEU A 49 1.49 32.98 43.99
CA LEU A 49 1.61 31.87 44.96
C LEU A 49 0.52 30.83 44.75
N ALA A 50 -0.74 31.25 44.58
CA ALA A 50 -1.86 30.35 44.35
C ALA A 50 -1.72 29.58 43.02
N ILE A 51 -1.30 30.26 41.94
CA ILE A 51 -1.05 29.61 40.64
C ILE A 51 0.10 28.62 40.76
N SER A 52 1.19 28.99 41.43
CA SER A 52 2.35 28.09 41.62
C SER A 52 2.00 26.85 42.44
N LEU A 53 1.19 27.00 43.50
CA LEU A 53 0.75 25.90 44.33
C LEU A 53 -0.21 24.99 43.56
N PHE A 54 -1.13 25.58 42.78
CA PHE A 54 -2.03 24.84 41.91
C PHE A 54 -1.27 24.05 40.84
N SER A 55 -0.31 24.67 40.17
CA SER A 55 0.56 24.01 39.19
C SER A 55 1.38 22.88 39.83
N LEU A 56 1.92 23.09 41.04
CA LEU A 56 2.66 22.06 41.76
C LEU A 56 1.75 20.88 42.15
N THR A 57 0.53 21.15 42.64
CA THR A 57 -0.44 20.09 42.95
C THR A 57 -0.92 19.36 41.69
N LEU A 58 -1.04 20.05 40.56
CA LEU A 58 -1.38 19.43 39.28
C LEU A 58 -0.25 18.50 38.82
N ILE A 59 1.01 18.96 38.87
CA ILE A 59 2.18 18.15 38.53
C ILE A 59 2.33 16.93 39.47
N LEU A 60 2.12 17.11 40.78
CA LEU A 60 2.13 15.99 41.73
C LEU A 60 0.96 15.03 41.47
N SER A 61 -0.24 15.52 41.21
CA SER A 61 -1.39 14.66 40.90
C SER A 61 -1.18 13.84 39.62
N LEU A 62 -0.54 14.42 38.60
CA LEU A 62 -0.19 13.75 37.35
C LEU A 62 0.91 12.71 37.54
N SER A 63 1.84 12.91 38.47
CA SER A 63 2.95 11.98 38.77
C SER A 63 2.61 10.90 39.79
N LEU A 64 1.62 11.10 40.65
CA LEU A 64 1.07 10.03 41.51
C LEU A 64 -0.02 9.19 40.81
N SER A 65 -0.65 9.71 39.75
CA SER A 65 -1.61 8.95 38.94
C SER A 65 -0.95 7.97 37.96
N SER A 66 0.38 8.02 37.79
CA SER A 66 1.14 7.07 36.99
C SER A 66 1.50 5.79 37.74
N SER A 67 0.53 5.21 38.47
CA SER A 67 0.51 3.78 38.77
C SER A 67 -0.41 3.08 37.78
N SER A 68 -0.21 3.31 36.49
CA SER A 68 -0.68 2.39 35.46
C SER A 68 0.35 1.27 35.35
N SER A 69 -0.14 0.03 35.38
CA SER A 69 0.61 -1.15 34.96
C SER A 69 1.45 -0.79 33.74
N THR A 70 2.75 -1.03 33.79
CA THR A 70 3.62 -0.88 32.62
C THR A 70 2.95 -1.61 31.46
N PRO A 71 2.48 -0.92 30.41
CA PRO A 71 1.95 -1.63 29.26
C PRO A 71 3.11 -2.46 28.73
N HIS A 72 2.93 -3.77 28.60
CA HIS A 72 3.90 -4.60 27.90
C HIS A 72 4.21 -3.91 26.57
N SER A 73 5.44 -3.40 26.44
CA SER A 73 5.82 -2.56 25.30
C SER A 73 5.89 -3.38 24.01
N GLY A 74 6.08 -4.70 24.14
CA GLY A 74 6.07 -5.67 23.05
C GLY A 74 4.68 -6.18 22.66
N PRO A 75 4.60 -6.96 21.58
CA PRO A 75 3.38 -7.65 21.18
C PRO A 75 2.94 -8.69 22.21
N ASP A 76 1.69 -9.16 22.10
CA ASP A 76 1.11 -10.15 22.99
C ASP A 76 1.95 -11.45 23.02
N PRO A 77 2.43 -11.90 24.20
CA PRO A 77 3.24 -13.11 24.33
C PRO A 77 2.56 -14.40 23.85
N PHE A 78 1.23 -14.46 23.79
CA PHE A 78 0.51 -15.64 23.28
C PHE A 78 0.69 -15.79 21.76
N LEU A 79 0.73 -14.68 21.02
CA LEU A 79 1.02 -14.68 19.60
C LEU A 79 2.49 -15.04 19.31
N TYR A 80 3.39 -14.69 20.23
CA TYR A 80 4.84 -14.86 20.07
C TYR A 80 5.47 -15.53 21.30
N PRO A 81 5.15 -16.80 21.57
CA PRO A 81 5.67 -17.48 22.75
C PRO A 81 7.19 -17.62 22.66
N THR A 82 7.89 -17.31 23.77
CA THR A 82 9.36 -17.43 23.86
C THR A 82 9.80 -18.90 23.93
N ARG A 83 8.88 -19.83 24.18
CA ARG A 83 9.18 -21.26 24.23
C ARG A 83 9.53 -21.73 22.83
N ARG A 84 10.73 -22.30 22.69
CA ARG A 84 11.05 -23.17 21.55
C ARG A 84 10.10 -24.36 21.63
N LEU A 85 9.00 -24.31 20.90
CA LEU A 85 8.36 -25.56 20.48
C LEU A 85 9.50 -26.40 19.90
N ILE A 86 9.62 -27.65 20.38
CA ILE A 86 10.45 -28.65 19.72
C ILE A 86 9.73 -28.94 18.40
N PHE A 87 9.81 -27.98 17.47
CA PHE A 87 9.47 -28.23 16.09
C PHE A 87 10.46 -29.28 15.64
N ASP A 88 9.92 -30.40 15.20
CA ASP A 88 10.71 -31.40 14.51
C ASP A 88 11.49 -30.68 13.41
N LYS A 89 12.79 -30.96 13.28
CA LYS A 89 13.67 -30.27 12.30
C LYS A 89 13.18 -30.43 10.85
N SER A 90 12.17 -31.27 10.63
CA SER A 90 11.52 -31.58 9.37
C SER A 90 10.57 -30.48 8.86
N THR A 91 9.99 -29.62 9.70
CA THR A 91 9.03 -28.60 9.25
C THR A 91 9.68 -27.21 9.16
N PRO A 92 9.68 -26.57 7.97
CA PRO A 92 10.24 -25.23 7.82
C PRO A 92 9.45 -24.19 8.62
N SER A 93 10.15 -23.20 9.17
CA SER A 93 9.50 -22.09 9.87
C SER A 93 8.68 -21.27 8.86
N PRO A 94 7.43 -20.89 9.21
CA PRO A 94 6.66 -19.96 8.38
C PRO A 94 7.43 -18.67 8.11
N PRO A 95 7.32 -18.12 6.89
CA PRO A 95 7.87 -16.82 6.56
C PRO A 95 6.99 -15.69 7.08
N SER A 96 7.43 -14.45 6.83
CA SER A 96 6.64 -13.24 7.08
C SER A 96 6.56 -12.38 5.81
N ILE A 97 5.39 -11.80 5.55
CA ILE A 97 5.14 -10.95 4.39
C ILE A 97 4.88 -9.51 4.84
N ALA A 98 5.52 -8.56 4.18
CA ALA A 98 5.30 -7.12 4.32
C ALA A 98 4.34 -6.64 3.22
N TYR A 99 3.13 -6.26 3.60
CA TYR A 99 2.09 -5.75 2.71
C TYR A 99 2.06 -4.22 2.71
N LEU A 100 2.15 -3.63 1.53
CA LEU A 100 1.60 -2.30 1.27
C LEU A 100 0.17 -2.49 0.77
N ILE A 101 -0.82 -1.93 1.47
CA ILE A 101 -2.21 -1.89 1.01
C ILE A 101 -2.58 -0.44 0.71
N SER A 102 -2.75 -0.12 -0.56
CA SER A 102 -2.94 1.25 -1.03
C SER A 102 -4.31 1.47 -1.67
N GLY A 103 -4.94 2.59 -1.33
CA GLY A 103 -6.17 3.08 -1.95
C GLY A 103 -6.10 4.57 -2.23
N SER A 104 -7.19 5.08 -2.77
CA SER A 104 -7.39 6.48 -3.13
C SER A 104 -8.71 6.99 -2.54
N ARG A 105 -9.24 8.10 -3.04
CA ARG A 105 -10.53 8.63 -2.59
C ARG A 105 -11.64 7.57 -2.61
N GLY A 106 -12.29 7.36 -1.46
CA GLY A 106 -13.43 6.44 -1.34
C GLY A 106 -13.06 4.97 -1.15
N ASP A 107 -11.78 4.64 -1.03
CA ASP A 107 -11.28 3.27 -0.85
C ASP A 107 -11.07 2.86 0.62
N SER A 108 -11.34 3.72 1.61
CA SER A 108 -11.11 3.43 3.03
C SER A 108 -11.71 2.09 3.47
N GLY A 109 -12.98 1.83 3.11
CA GLY A 109 -13.63 0.56 3.41
C GLY A 109 -13.02 -0.63 2.67
N ARG A 110 -12.54 -0.42 1.44
CA ARG A 110 -11.93 -1.47 0.62
C ARG A 110 -10.57 -1.88 1.15
N ILE A 111 -9.71 -0.93 1.54
CA ILE A 111 -8.41 -1.25 2.12
C ILE A 111 -8.55 -1.91 3.49
N LEU A 112 -9.55 -1.54 4.29
CA LEU A 112 -9.85 -2.21 5.57
C LEU A 112 -10.38 -3.63 5.35
N ARG A 113 -11.28 -3.83 4.36
CA ARG A 113 -11.75 -5.16 3.98
C ARG A 113 -10.60 -6.05 3.52
N LEU A 114 -9.73 -5.52 2.66
CA LEU A 114 -8.55 -6.21 2.13
C LEU A 114 -7.54 -6.54 3.25
N LEU A 115 -7.29 -5.60 4.17
CA LEU A 115 -6.49 -5.86 5.37
C LEU A 115 -7.05 -7.06 6.14
N SER A 116 -8.34 -7.06 6.47
CA SER A 116 -8.95 -8.19 7.21
C SER A 116 -8.87 -9.51 6.43
N ALA A 117 -9.04 -9.47 5.10
CA ALA A 117 -8.95 -10.65 4.24
C ALA A 117 -7.51 -11.22 4.11
N THR A 118 -6.50 -10.37 4.30
CA THR A 118 -5.08 -10.74 4.18
C THR A 118 -4.35 -10.74 5.51
N TYR A 119 -5.06 -10.58 6.64
CA TYR A 119 -4.45 -10.42 7.95
C TYR A 119 -3.88 -11.73 8.50
N HIS A 120 -2.66 -11.68 9.04
CA HIS A 120 -2.03 -12.71 9.83
C HIS A 120 -1.03 -12.07 10.80
N PRO A 121 -0.90 -12.54 12.05
CA PRO A 121 -0.02 -11.91 13.04
C PRO A 121 1.46 -11.90 12.62
N LEU A 122 1.96 -12.93 11.92
CA LEU A 122 3.34 -12.96 11.43
C LEU A 122 3.69 -11.91 10.39
N ASN A 123 2.70 -11.36 9.68
CA ASN A 123 2.92 -10.42 8.59
C ASN A 123 2.99 -8.98 9.10
N HIS A 124 3.41 -8.06 8.24
CA HIS A 124 3.47 -6.63 8.53
C HIS A 124 2.66 -5.85 7.50
N TYR A 125 1.92 -4.83 7.94
CA TYR A 125 1.00 -4.10 7.08
C TYR A 125 1.26 -2.60 7.18
N LEU A 126 1.37 -1.96 6.02
CA LEU A 126 1.36 -0.52 5.87
C LEU A 126 0.17 -0.12 5.00
N LEU A 127 -0.81 0.54 5.61
CA LEU A 127 -1.97 1.09 4.92
C LEU A 127 -1.65 2.47 4.38
N HIS A 128 -2.11 2.73 3.16
CA HIS A 128 -1.90 3.99 2.46
C HIS A 128 -3.21 4.44 1.79
N LEU A 129 -3.58 5.71 2.00
CA LEU A 129 -4.57 6.40 1.18
C LEU A 129 -3.89 7.65 0.62
N ASP A 130 -3.90 7.78 -0.70
CA ASP A 130 -3.23 8.90 -1.37
C ASP A 130 -3.83 10.27 -0.94
N PRO A 131 -3.15 11.38 -1.28
CA PRO A 131 -3.64 12.72 -0.93
C PRO A 131 -4.98 13.11 -1.56
N SER A 132 -5.47 12.39 -2.57
CA SER A 132 -6.80 12.64 -3.14
C SER A 132 -7.92 12.23 -2.18
N ALA A 133 -7.66 11.32 -1.25
CA ALA A 133 -8.57 10.98 -0.16
C ALA A 133 -8.65 12.12 0.87
N PRO A 134 -9.84 12.42 1.43
CA PRO A 134 -9.99 13.36 2.54
C PRO A 134 -9.13 13.00 3.75
N HIS A 135 -8.67 14.01 4.50
CA HIS A 135 -7.94 13.77 5.76
C HIS A 135 -8.75 12.93 6.75
N ALA A 136 -10.06 13.19 6.85
CA ALA A 136 -10.97 12.44 7.72
C ALA A 136 -11.02 10.93 7.37
N ASP A 137 -10.83 10.57 6.09
CA ASP A 137 -10.79 9.16 5.69
C ASP A 137 -9.50 8.48 6.17
N ARG A 138 -8.35 9.16 6.10
CA ARG A 138 -7.07 8.67 6.66
C ARG A 138 -7.14 8.51 8.18
N GLU A 139 -7.71 9.50 8.86
CA GLU A 139 -7.91 9.46 10.31
C GLU A 139 -8.84 8.32 10.72
N ARG A 140 -9.95 8.13 10.00
CA ARG A 140 -10.86 6.99 10.23
C ARG A 140 -10.12 5.66 10.10
N VAL A 141 -9.30 5.48 9.06
CA VAL A 141 -8.50 4.25 8.90
C VAL A 141 -7.55 4.06 10.07
N ALA A 142 -6.86 5.10 10.52
CA ALA A 142 -5.98 5.04 11.68
C ALA A 142 -6.74 4.65 12.98
N LEU A 143 -7.90 5.25 13.23
CA LEU A 143 -8.75 4.93 14.39
C LEU A 143 -9.28 3.49 14.36
N MET A 144 -9.67 3.00 13.18
CA MET A 144 -10.12 1.61 13.01
C MET A 144 -8.98 0.62 13.24
N VAL A 145 -7.76 0.95 12.81
CA VAL A 145 -6.58 0.12 13.08
C VAL A 145 -6.25 0.10 14.58
N GLN A 146 -6.23 1.27 15.22
CA GLN A 146 -5.90 1.40 16.65
C GLN A 146 -6.92 0.75 17.57
N SER A 147 -8.20 0.79 17.22
CA SER A 147 -9.28 0.24 18.04
C SER A 147 -9.48 -1.28 17.90
N ASN A 148 -8.84 -1.91 16.91
CA ASN A 148 -8.97 -3.34 16.70
C ASN A 148 -8.07 -4.13 17.68
N PRO A 149 -8.63 -5.01 18.53
CA PRO A 149 -7.87 -5.71 19.56
C PRO A 149 -6.81 -6.67 18.99
N ILE A 150 -7.07 -7.28 17.83
CA ILE A 150 -6.13 -8.20 17.18
C ILE A 150 -4.90 -7.43 16.69
N PHE A 151 -5.12 -6.28 16.04
CA PHE A 151 -4.03 -5.46 15.53
C PHE A 151 -3.22 -4.82 16.67
N ALA A 152 -3.90 -4.43 17.76
CA ALA A 152 -3.26 -3.92 18.96
C ALA A 152 -2.41 -4.99 19.68
N ALA A 153 -2.87 -6.25 19.71
CA ALA A 153 -2.14 -7.36 20.29
C ALA A 153 -0.88 -7.70 19.48
N ALA A 154 -0.98 -7.78 18.15
CA ALA A 154 0.13 -8.13 17.28
C ALA A 154 1.10 -6.96 17.00
N LYS A 155 0.63 -5.71 17.12
CA LYS A 155 1.39 -4.47 16.83
C LYS A 155 2.05 -4.46 15.45
N ASN A 156 1.35 -4.99 14.44
CA ASN A 156 1.89 -5.24 13.10
C ASN A 156 1.19 -4.49 11.96
N VAL A 157 0.24 -3.61 12.27
CA VAL A 157 -0.50 -2.79 11.29
C VAL A 157 -0.22 -1.31 11.52
N HIS A 158 0.22 -0.62 10.47
CA HIS A 158 0.55 0.80 10.50
C HIS A 158 -0.17 1.57 9.40
N VAL A 159 -0.38 2.87 9.59
CA VAL A 159 -0.96 3.77 8.59
C VAL A 159 0.08 4.81 8.21
N MET A 160 0.29 5.03 6.92
CA MET A 160 1.24 6.01 6.40
C MET A 160 0.77 7.44 6.72
N GLY A 161 1.49 8.13 7.59
CA GLY A 161 1.10 9.48 8.04
C GLY A 161 1.31 10.57 6.98
N LYS A 162 2.35 10.45 6.16
CA LYS A 162 2.63 11.34 5.01
C LYS A 162 2.40 10.55 3.72
N PRO A 163 1.19 10.61 3.14
CA PRO A 163 0.86 9.79 1.98
C PRO A 163 1.51 10.31 0.69
N ASP A 164 1.89 9.38 -0.19
CA ASP A 164 2.40 9.69 -1.53
C ASP A 164 1.25 9.65 -2.55
N PHE A 165 1.40 10.34 -3.67
CA PHE A 165 0.51 10.11 -4.81
C PHE A 165 0.79 8.76 -5.47
N ALA A 166 -0.24 8.18 -6.07
CA ALA A 166 -0.16 6.86 -6.69
C ALA A 166 -0.92 6.81 -8.03
N TYR A 167 -0.45 7.55 -9.03
CA TYR A 167 -1.07 7.54 -10.36
C TYR A 167 -0.64 6.34 -11.16
N ALA A 168 -1.54 5.38 -11.35
CA ALA A 168 -1.26 4.11 -12.04
C ALA A 168 -0.61 4.27 -13.43
N LYS A 169 -0.92 5.35 -14.15
CA LYS A 169 -0.35 5.64 -15.47
C LYS A 169 1.05 6.28 -15.42
N GLY A 170 1.46 6.80 -14.27
CA GLY A 170 2.68 7.58 -14.10
C GLY A 170 3.83 6.81 -13.45
N SER A 171 4.71 7.56 -12.79
CA SER A 171 5.90 7.08 -12.09
C SER A 171 5.76 7.12 -10.56
N SER A 172 4.79 7.87 -10.04
CA SER A 172 4.49 7.98 -8.61
C SER A 172 4.24 6.64 -7.88
N PRO A 173 3.58 5.60 -8.47
CA PRO A 173 3.43 4.31 -7.81
C PRO A 173 4.77 3.61 -7.50
N LEU A 174 5.80 3.83 -8.33
CA LEU A 174 7.13 3.29 -8.07
C LEU A 174 7.76 3.94 -6.83
N SER A 175 7.63 5.27 -6.72
CA SER A 175 8.08 6.00 -5.53
C SER A 175 7.36 5.51 -4.27
N LEU A 176 6.03 5.37 -4.32
CA LEU A 176 5.24 4.85 -3.20
C LEU A 176 5.71 3.45 -2.78
N ASN A 177 5.95 2.53 -3.72
CA ASN A 177 6.42 1.18 -3.41
C ASN A 177 7.77 1.20 -2.68
N LEU A 178 8.71 2.02 -3.14
CA LEU A 178 10.03 2.15 -2.53
C LEU A 178 9.96 2.84 -1.16
N HIS A 179 9.14 3.89 -1.02
CA HIS A 179 8.93 4.57 0.25
C HIS A 179 8.28 3.64 1.29
N ALA A 180 7.22 2.93 0.91
CA ALA A 180 6.57 1.94 1.76
C ALA A 180 7.52 0.83 2.21
N ALA A 181 8.28 0.24 1.28
CA ALA A 181 9.27 -0.77 1.62
C ALA A 181 10.36 -0.22 2.54
N SER A 182 10.80 1.02 2.36
CA SER A 182 11.78 1.67 3.26
C SER A 182 11.24 1.84 4.68
N ILE A 183 9.95 2.17 4.84
CA ILE A 183 9.29 2.23 6.13
C ILE A 183 9.22 0.83 6.75
N LEU A 184 8.80 -0.18 5.99
CA LEU A 184 8.68 -1.55 6.48
C LEU A 184 10.02 -2.18 6.86
N LEU A 185 11.12 -1.84 6.17
CA LEU A 185 12.48 -2.23 6.56
C LEU A 185 12.89 -1.63 7.92
N ARG A 186 12.43 -0.42 8.23
CA ARG A 186 12.69 0.26 9.51
C ARG A 186 11.79 -0.24 10.64
N LEU A 187 10.54 -0.56 10.35
CA LEU A 187 9.56 -1.03 11.34
C LEU A 187 9.79 -2.51 11.72
N SER A 188 10.26 -3.34 10.79
CA SER A 188 10.50 -4.76 11.04
C SER A 188 11.74 -5.30 10.33
N VAL A 189 12.56 -5.98 11.11
CA VAL A 189 13.77 -6.67 10.62
C VAL A 189 13.51 -8.08 10.11
N GLY A 190 12.27 -8.61 10.23
CA GLY A 190 12.01 -10.05 10.11
C GLY A 190 11.17 -10.55 8.93
N TRP A 191 10.66 -9.66 8.05
CA TRP A 191 9.88 -10.12 6.89
C TRP A 191 10.75 -10.66 5.75
N ASP A 192 10.19 -11.54 4.92
CA ASP A 192 10.88 -12.26 3.86
C ASP A 192 10.49 -11.78 2.46
N TRP A 193 9.21 -11.40 2.26
CA TRP A 193 8.69 -10.88 0.99
C TRP A 193 7.92 -9.57 1.17
N PHE A 194 7.96 -8.74 0.14
CA PHE A 194 7.18 -7.51 0.00
C PHE A 194 6.11 -7.70 -1.09
N VAL A 195 4.87 -7.31 -0.78
CA VAL A 195 3.72 -7.37 -1.70
C VAL A 195 2.96 -6.04 -1.65
N SER A 196 2.77 -5.41 -2.81
CA SER A 196 1.96 -4.20 -2.93
C SER A 196 0.60 -4.52 -3.54
N LEU A 197 -0.46 -4.27 -2.77
CA LEU A 197 -1.85 -4.50 -3.15
C LEU A 197 -2.59 -3.16 -3.30
N GLY A 198 -3.30 -3.01 -4.42
CA GLY A 198 -4.29 -1.95 -4.58
C GLY A 198 -5.62 -2.32 -3.91
N ALA A 199 -6.47 -1.34 -3.64
CA ALA A 199 -7.83 -1.53 -3.12
C ALA A 199 -8.73 -2.39 -4.04
N ASP A 200 -8.29 -2.65 -5.27
CA ASP A 200 -8.94 -3.46 -6.30
C ASP A 200 -8.36 -4.87 -6.46
N ALA A 201 -7.44 -5.28 -5.59
CA ALA A 201 -6.94 -6.64 -5.47
C ALA A 201 -7.62 -7.40 -4.32
N TYR A 202 -7.61 -8.74 -4.38
CA TYR A 202 -8.16 -9.58 -3.32
C TYR A 202 -7.46 -10.96 -3.26
N PRO A 203 -7.28 -11.58 -2.07
CA PRO A 203 -6.64 -12.89 -1.97
C PRO A 203 -7.56 -14.03 -2.47
N LEU A 204 -6.96 -15.05 -3.07
CA LEU A 204 -7.60 -16.29 -3.53
C LEU A 204 -7.18 -17.53 -2.71
N VAL A 205 -6.39 -17.30 -1.66
CA VAL A 205 -5.94 -18.28 -0.66
C VAL A 205 -5.92 -17.62 0.72
N THR A 206 -5.99 -18.41 1.78
CA THR A 206 -5.81 -17.86 3.13
C THR A 206 -4.33 -17.51 3.38
N GLN A 207 -4.05 -16.72 4.41
CA GLN A 207 -2.66 -16.44 4.76
C GLN A 207 -1.93 -17.69 5.26
N ASP A 208 -2.60 -18.58 5.99
CA ASP A 208 -2.02 -19.87 6.38
C ASP A 208 -1.65 -20.72 5.17
N ASP A 209 -2.48 -20.75 4.13
CA ASP A 209 -2.16 -21.43 2.86
C ASP A 209 -0.90 -20.84 2.22
N LEU A 210 -0.86 -19.50 2.09
CA LEU A 210 0.23 -18.80 1.44
C LEU A 210 1.54 -18.98 2.21
N LEU A 211 1.53 -18.76 3.52
CA LEU A 211 2.71 -18.90 4.38
C LEU A 211 3.20 -20.35 4.43
N HIS A 212 2.28 -21.33 4.41
CA HIS A 212 2.64 -22.73 4.36
C HIS A 212 3.40 -23.04 3.06
N ILE A 213 2.87 -22.68 1.90
CA ILE A 213 3.54 -22.97 0.63
C ILE A 213 4.85 -22.19 0.50
N LEU A 214 4.89 -20.91 0.87
CA LEU A 214 6.12 -20.10 0.83
C LEU A 214 7.19 -20.61 1.80
N SER A 215 6.84 -21.32 2.89
CA SER A 215 7.82 -21.90 3.81
C SER A 215 8.72 -22.96 3.16
N PHE A 216 8.27 -23.57 2.07
CA PHE A 216 9.04 -24.55 1.30
C PHE A 216 9.85 -23.93 0.14
N LEU A 217 9.77 -22.62 -0.07
CA LEU A 217 10.47 -21.93 -1.14
C LEU A 217 11.69 -21.14 -0.63
N PRO A 218 12.76 -21.03 -1.43
CA PRO A 218 13.87 -20.13 -1.11
C PRO A 218 13.38 -18.67 -0.97
N LYS A 219 13.76 -18.03 0.14
CA LYS A 219 13.32 -16.69 0.53
C LYS A 219 13.82 -15.55 -0.37
N ASP A 220 14.83 -15.84 -1.19
CA ASP A 220 15.40 -14.94 -2.18
C ASP A 220 14.64 -14.94 -3.52
N MET A 221 13.64 -15.83 -3.70
CA MET A 221 12.82 -15.86 -4.91
C MET A 221 11.93 -14.61 -5.08
N ASN A 222 11.75 -14.19 -6.34
CA ASN A 222 10.94 -13.04 -6.74
C ASN A 222 9.95 -13.47 -7.82
N PHE A 223 8.65 -13.24 -7.62
CA PHE A 223 7.58 -13.62 -8.55
C PHE A 223 7.15 -12.39 -9.35
N VAL A 224 7.64 -12.27 -10.58
CA VAL A 224 7.50 -11.08 -11.43
C VAL A 224 7.31 -11.49 -12.88
N ASN A 225 6.13 -11.23 -13.45
CA ASN A 225 5.94 -11.35 -14.90
C ASN A 225 6.82 -10.33 -15.62
N HIS A 226 7.59 -10.78 -16.60
CA HIS A 226 8.49 -9.94 -17.37
C HIS A 226 8.70 -10.48 -18.78
N SER A 227 8.94 -9.57 -19.72
CA SER A 227 9.39 -9.86 -21.07
C SER A 227 10.29 -8.73 -21.56
N SER A 228 11.33 -9.09 -22.32
CA SER A 228 12.19 -8.14 -23.03
C SER A 228 11.66 -7.78 -24.42
N TYR A 229 10.54 -8.39 -24.85
CA TYR A 229 9.80 -7.98 -26.03
C TYR A 229 8.97 -6.74 -25.70
N ILE A 230 9.47 -5.62 -26.19
CA ILE A 230 8.89 -4.30 -25.95
C ILE A 230 7.74 -4.04 -26.94
N GLY A 231 7.96 -4.34 -28.23
CA GLY A 231 7.00 -4.11 -29.30
C GLY A 231 6.42 -2.68 -29.30
N TRP A 232 5.09 -2.57 -29.38
CA TRP A 232 4.38 -1.28 -29.39
C TRP A 232 4.64 -0.42 -28.14
N LYS A 233 5.04 -1.03 -27.02
CA LYS A 233 5.32 -0.30 -25.76
C LYS A 233 6.54 0.61 -25.91
N GLU A 234 7.41 0.39 -26.89
CA GLU A 234 8.55 1.27 -27.16
C GLU A 234 8.07 2.69 -27.46
N ALA A 235 7.26 2.81 -28.52
CA ALA A 235 6.79 4.09 -29.01
C ALA A 235 5.76 4.75 -28.08
N ARG A 236 4.99 3.96 -27.31
CA ARG A 236 3.89 4.45 -26.46
C ARG A 236 4.22 4.57 -24.97
N LYS A 237 5.22 3.86 -24.45
CA LYS A 237 5.55 3.86 -23.01
C LYS A 237 7.01 4.18 -22.71
N LEU A 238 7.99 3.71 -23.47
CA LEU A 238 9.40 3.85 -23.07
C LEU A 238 10.10 5.09 -23.67
N LYS A 239 9.79 5.43 -24.93
CA LYS A 239 10.28 6.64 -25.61
C LYS A 239 9.58 7.94 -25.18
N PRO A 240 8.28 7.97 -24.87
CA PRO A 240 7.63 9.16 -24.34
C PRO A 240 8.21 9.55 -22.97
N ILE A 241 8.35 10.85 -22.75
CA ILE A 241 8.79 11.43 -21.49
C ILE A 241 7.58 12.08 -20.84
N ILE A 242 7.33 11.73 -19.58
CA ILE A 242 6.25 12.33 -18.78
C ILE A 242 6.80 13.13 -17.60
N VAL A 243 6.02 14.12 -17.16
CA VAL A 243 6.11 14.67 -15.82
C VAL A 243 4.86 14.20 -15.08
N ASP A 244 5.07 13.35 -14.07
CA ASP A 244 4.04 12.92 -13.14
C ASP A 244 3.91 13.97 -12.02
N PRO A 245 2.82 14.75 -11.96
CA PRO A 245 2.65 15.80 -10.94
C PRO A 245 2.60 15.23 -9.53
N GLY A 246 2.16 13.99 -9.35
CA GLY A 246 2.13 13.32 -8.06
C GLY A 246 3.54 13.07 -7.52
N LEU A 247 4.50 12.79 -8.42
CA LEU A 247 5.90 12.62 -8.06
C LEU A 247 6.64 13.96 -7.91
N TYR A 248 6.46 14.89 -8.85
CA TYR A 248 7.28 16.11 -8.94
C TYR A 248 6.72 17.31 -8.20
N LEU A 249 5.40 17.44 -8.12
CA LEU A 249 4.71 18.61 -7.58
C LEU A 249 3.89 18.29 -6.33
N SER A 250 3.71 17.00 -6.00
CA SER A 250 2.76 16.55 -5.00
C SER A 250 1.35 17.08 -5.29
N GLU A 251 0.90 16.96 -6.53
CA GLU A 251 -0.38 17.48 -7.00
C GLU A 251 -1.27 16.45 -7.69
N GLY A 252 -2.58 16.73 -7.58
CA GLY A 252 -3.76 16.04 -8.12
C GLY A 252 -3.93 15.98 -9.64
N THR A 253 -3.01 16.52 -10.43
CA THR A 253 -3.27 16.99 -11.81
C THR A 253 -2.93 15.94 -12.88
N GLU A 254 -3.41 16.17 -14.11
CA GLU A 254 -3.11 15.28 -15.24
C GLU A 254 -1.61 15.26 -15.57
N MET A 255 -1.13 14.11 -16.04
CA MET A 255 0.27 13.97 -16.43
C MET A 255 0.60 14.81 -17.66
N PHE A 256 1.75 15.47 -17.62
CA PHE A 256 2.28 16.20 -18.78
C PHE A 256 3.14 15.29 -19.63
N TYR A 257 2.99 15.39 -20.95
CA TYR A 257 3.81 14.69 -21.92
C TYR A 257 4.72 15.69 -22.62
N ALA A 258 6.02 15.40 -22.65
CA ALA A 258 6.95 16.17 -23.48
C ALA A 258 6.66 15.91 -24.96
N THR A 259 6.91 16.92 -25.79
CA THR A 259 6.79 16.79 -27.26
C THR A 259 7.93 15.96 -27.83
N GLN A 260 9.14 16.06 -27.26
CA GLN A 260 10.27 15.24 -27.62
C GLN A 260 10.18 13.84 -27.00
N LYS A 261 10.78 12.88 -27.70
CA LYS A 261 10.95 11.49 -27.25
C LYS A 261 12.43 11.22 -27.02
N ARG A 262 12.75 10.30 -26.11
CA ARG A 262 14.12 9.83 -25.88
C ARG A 262 14.39 8.54 -26.66
N GLU A 263 15.67 8.28 -26.88
CA GLU A 263 16.13 6.95 -27.29
C GLU A 263 16.14 5.97 -26.12
N LEU A 264 16.11 4.68 -26.45
CA LEU A 264 16.25 3.63 -25.45
C LEU A 264 17.71 3.55 -24.97
N PRO A 265 17.93 3.25 -23.68
CA PRO A 265 19.26 3.03 -23.14
C PRO A 265 19.91 1.82 -23.80
N SER A 266 21.20 1.93 -24.13
CA SER A 266 22.02 0.84 -24.69
C SER A 266 22.85 0.11 -23.65
N ALA A 267 23.00 0.67 -22.44
CA ALA A 267 23.84 0.11 -21.38
C ALA A 267 23.21 -1.09 -20.65
N TYR A 268 21.88 -1.28 -20.78
CA TYR A 268 21.14 -2.35 -20.12
C TYR A 268 19.89 -2.68 -20.94
N ARG A 269 19.32 -3.86 -20.72
CA ARG A 269 18.09 -4.28 -21.41
C ARG A 269 16.87 -3.87 -20.61
N LEU A 270 15.89 -3.25 -21.27
CA LEU A 270 14.59 -2.95 -20.66
C LEU A 270 13.69 -4.19 -20.64
N PHE A 271 13.00 -4.38 -19.52
CA PHE A 271 11.96 -5.39 -19.37
C PHE A 271 10.64 -4.70 -19.02
N THR A 272 9.54 -5.28 -19.50
CA THR A 272 8.18 -4.83 -19.16
C THR A 272 7.38 -6.00 -18.62
N GLY A 273 6.46 -5.72 -17.70
CA GLY A 273 5.79 -6.75 -16.93
C GLY A 273 4.43 -6.33 -16.39
N SER A 274 4.01 -7.00 -15.33
CA SER A 274 2.88 -6.56 -14.49
C SER A 274 3.34 -5.52 -13.47
N SER A 275 2.45 -4.63 -13.05
CA SER A 275 2.68 -3.78 -11.88
C SER A 275 2.60 -4.55 -10.55
N PHE A 276 1.99 -5.74 -10.55
CA PHE A 276 1.95 -6.63 -9.39
C PHE A 276 3.19 -7.52 -9.37
N SER A 277 3.79 -7.66 -8.18
CA SER A 277 4.97 -8.48 -7.94
C SER A 277 5.02 -8.93 -6.48
N ILE A 278 5.62 -10.09 -6.24
CA ILE A 278 6.04 -10.54 -4.90
C ILE A 278 7.56 -10.52 -4.89
N LEU A 279 8.14 -9.63 -4.09
CA LEU A 279 9.57 -9.30 -4.15
C LEU A 279 10.26 -9.75 -2.87
N SER A 280 11.39 -10.44 -2.98
CA SER A 280 12.19 -10.83 -1.82
C SER A 280 12.70 -9.60 -1.06
N ARG A 281 12.88 -9.74 0.25
CA ARG A 281 13.51 -8.70 1.08
C ARG A 281 14.88 -8.31 0.59
N SER A 282 15.72 -9.29 0.25
CA SER A 282 17.07 -9.06 -0.26
C SER A 282 17.08 -8.18 -1.52
N PHE A 283 16.09 -8.35 -2.40
CA PHE A 283 15.97 -7.52 -3.59
C PHE A 283 15.48 -6.09 -3.26
N MET A 284 14.54 -5.95 -2.31
CA MET A 284 14.11 -4.63 -1.85
C MET A 284 15.23 -3.86 -1.14
N GLU A 285 16.02 -4.55 -0.32
CA GLU A 285 17.23 -4.00 0.30
C GLU A 285 18.27 -3.61 -0.76
N PHE A 286 18.45 -4.41 -1.82
CA PHE A 286 19.31 -4.03 -2.94
C PHE A 286 18.84 -2.74 -3.64
N CYS A 287 17.54 -2.60 -3.89
CA CYS A 287 16.98 -1.40 -4.52
C CYS A 287 17.10 -0.15 -3.66
N LEU A 288 17.01 -0.28 -2.33
CA LEU A 288 16.94 0.86 -1.39
C LEU A 288 18.29 1.21 -0.74
N LEU A 289 19.02 0.17 -0.31
CA LEU A 289 20.23 0.27 0.52
C LEU A 289 21.50 -0.14 -0.24
N GLY A 290 21.36 -0.84 -1.38
CA GLY A 290 22.48 -1.44 -2.10
C GLY A 290 23.59 -0.46 -2.49
N ALA A 291 24.85 -0.94 -2.45
CA ALA A 291 26.01 -0.17 -2.90
C ALA A 291 26.07 -0.03 -4.43
N ASP A 292 25.35 -0.88 -5.16
CA ASP A 292 25.27 -0.80 -6.62
C ASP A 292 24.47 0.43 -7.07
N ASN A 293 24.98 1.14 -8.07
CA ASN A 293 24.32 2.34 -8.62
C ASN A 293 23.23 2.02 -9.63
N PHE A 294 23.15 0.79 -10.13
CA PHE A 294 22.23 0.40 -11.18
C PHE A 294 20.76 0.65 -10.84
N PRO A 295 20.23 0.28 -9.65
CA PRO A 295 18.87 0.67 -9.25
C PRO A 295 18.65 2.19 -9.29
N ARG A 296 19.63 2.99 -8.84
CA ARG A 296 19.54 4.47 -8.83
C ARG A 296 19.53 5.05 -10.24
N ILE A 297 20.35 4.52 -11.15
CA ILE A 297 20.35 4.90 -12.57
C ILE A 297 19.00 4.61 -13.20
N LEU A 298 18.43 3.43 -12.91
CA LEU A 298 17.10 3.08 -13.39
C LEU A 298 16.01 3.98 -12.83
N LEU A 299 16.10 4.43 -11.58
CA LEU A 299 15.16 5.41 -11.02
C LEU A 299 15.18 6.73 -11.78
N MET A 300 16.36 7.22 -12.18
CA MET A 300 16.44 8.44 -13.00
C MET A 300 15.73 8.25 -14.36
N TYR A 301 15.88 7.07 -14.97
CA TYR A 301 15.19 6.76 -16.22
C TYR A 301 13.66 6.62 -16.02
N PHE A 302 13.25 5.87 -15.01
CA PHE A 302 11.84 5.56 -14.77
C PHE A 302 11.06 6.71 -14.13
N ALA A 303 11.69 7.68 -13.46
CA ALA A 303 10.99 8.84 -12.92
C ALA A 303 10.14 9.62 -13.96
N ASN A 304 10.49 9.53 -15.25
CA ASN A 304 9.77 10.18 -16.35
C ASN A 304 9.16 9.19 -17.37
N THR A 305 8.80 7.97 -16.92
CA THR A 305 8.26 6.93 -17.81
C THR A 305 6.79 6.60 -17.47
N PRO A 306 5.89 6.53 -18.47
CA PRO A 306 4.57 5.93 -18.29
C PRO A 306 4.61 4.52 -17.68
N SER A 307 3.72 4.24 -16.73
CA SER A 307 3.59 2.94 -16.06
C SER A 307 4.93 2.41 -15.51
N SER A 308 5.70 3.25 -14.82
CA SER A 308 7.08 2.91 -14.43
C SER A 308 7.21 1.65 -13.57
N LEU A 309 6.24 1.43 -12.68
CA LEU A 309 6.25 0.30 -11.76
C LEU A 309 6.30 -1.06 -12.49
N SER A 310 5.61 -1.18 -13.63
CA SER A 310 5.60 -2.42 -14.42
C SER A 310 6.91 -2.69 -15.17
N ASN A 311 7.85 -1.74 -15.16
CA ASN A 311 9.09 -1.82 -15.93
C ASN A 311 10.33 -1.82 -15.02
N TYR A 312 10.28 -1.10 -13.90
CA TYR A 312 11.43 -0.92 -13.01
C TYR A 312 11.92 -2.24 -12.41
N PHE A 313 11.10 -2.90 -11.59
CA PHE A 313 11.51 -4.13 -10.91
C PHE A 313 11.98 -5.25 -11.85
N PRO A 314 11.26 -5.59 -12.95
CA PRO A 314 11.76 -6.61 -13.86
C PRO A 314 13.06 -6.19 -14.55
N THR A 315 13.26 -4.90 -14.85
CA THR A 315 14.53 -4.40 -15.43
C THR A 315 15.68 -4.53 -14.43
N VAL A 316 15.47 -4.17 -13.15
CA VAL A 316 16.52 -4.31 -12.11
C VAL A 316 16.87 -5.79 -11.94
N LEU A 317 15.87 -6.66 -11.74
CA LEU A 317 16.06 -8.10 -11.52
C LEU A 317 16.87 -8.74 -12.64
N CYS A 318 16.47 -8.54 -13.89
CA CYS A 318 17.07 -9.25 -15.01
C CYS A 318 18.46 -8.76 -15.44
N ASN A 319 18.83 -7.53 -15.11
CA ASN A 319 20.17 -7.02 -15.38
C ASN A 319 21.13 -7.17 -14.18
N SER A 320 20.64 -7.59 -13.01
CA SER A 320 21.46 -7.76 -11.82
C SER A 320 21.89 -9.23 -11.66
N ARG A 321 23.20 -9.51 -11.72
CA ARG A 321 23.74 -10.89 -11.62
C ARG A 321 23.33 -11.63 -10.35
N GLN A 322 23.08 -10.91 -9.25
CA GLN A 322 22.64 -11.49 -7.98
C GLN A 322 21.18 -11.99 -8.04
N PHE A 323 20.32 -11.38 -8.87
CA PHE A 323 18.88 -11.62 -8.84
C PHE A 323 18.30 -12.19 -10.13
N ASN A 324 19.05 -12.15 -11.23
CA ASN A 324 18.59 -12.66 -12.51
C ASN A 324 18.33 -14.17 -12.50
N ARG A 325 18.85 -14.91 -11.51
CA ARG A 325 18.59 -16.35 -11.25
C ARG A 325 17.51 -16.63 -10.22
N THR A 326 17.06 -15.61 -9.48
CA THR A 326 16.03 -15.74 -8.43
C THR A 326 14.66 -15.22 -8.86
N VAL A 327 14.53 -14.70 -10.09
CA VAL A 327 13.25 -14.19 -10.62
C VAL A 327 12.49 -15.27 -11.38
N ILE A 328 11.23 -15.45 -11.04
CA ILE A 328 10.31 -16.37 -11.70
C ILE A 328 9.34 -15.56 -12.56
N ASN A 329 9.19 -15.94 -13.83
CA ASN A 329 8.33 -15.25 -14.80
C ASN A 329 6.84 -15.58 -14.63
N GLN A 330 6.35 -15.47 -13.40
CA GLN A 330 4.96 -15.63 -12.98
C GLN A 330 4.82 -14.91 -11.64
N ASN A 331 3.76 -14.15 -11.45
CA ASN A 331 3.57 -13.28 -10.30
C ASN A 331 2.45 -13.76 -9.38
N LEU A 332 1.83 -14.92 -9.64
CA LEU A 332 0.76 -15.51 -8.82
C LEU A 332 -0.51 -14.62 -8.72
N LEU A 333 -0.70 -13.72 -9.69
CA LEU A 333 -1.89 -12.89 -9.81
C LEU A 333 -2.80 -13.43 -10.91
N TYR A 334 -4.06 -13.69 -10.58
CA TYR A 334 -5.11 -13.91 -11.57
C TYR A 334 -5.68 -12.57 -12.04
N GLY A 335 -5.72 -12.38 -13.34
CA GLY A 335 -6.39 -11.25 -13.96
C GLY A 335 -6.67 -11.53 -15.42
N ILE A 336 -7.76 -10.97 -15.93
CA ILE A 336 -8.16 -11.15 -17.33
C ILE A 336 -7.84 -9.86 -18.07
N TYR A 337 -6.95 -9.96 -19.05
CA TYR A 337 -6.50 -8.80 -19.83
C TYR A 337 -7.51 -8.45 -20.93
N ASP A 338 -7.84 -7.17 -21.04
CA ASP A 338 -8.63 -6.61 -22.14
C ASP A 338 -7.70 -6.00 -23.18
N ASN A 339 -7.61 -6.65 -24.35
CA ASN A 339 -6.77 -6.21 -25.46
C ASN A 339 -7.14 -4.83 -26.01
N HIS A 340 -8.40 -4.40 -25.89
CA HIS A 340 -8.82 -3.08 -26.36
C HIS A 340 -8.36 -1.97 -25.43
N ARG A 341 -8.38 -2.22 -24.12
CA ARG A 341 -8.01 -1.25 -23.08
C ARG A 341 -6.53 -1.27 -22.73
N ASN A 342 -5.81 -2.32 -23.12
CA ASN A 342 -4.44 -2.59 -22.67
C ASN A 342 -4.32 -2.56 -21.14
N ASP A 343 -5.32 -3.11 -20.46
CA ASP A 343 -5.43 -3.15 -19.00
C ASP A 343 -6.27 -4.37 -18.57
N LEU A 344 -6.30 -4.68 -17.28
CA LEU A 344 -7.15 -5.72 -16.72
C LEU A 344 -8.63 -5.32 -16.78
N ARG A 345 -9.49 -6.22 -17.25
CA ARG A 345 -10.94 -6.02 -17.11
C ARG A 345 -11.39 -6.28 -15.68
N PRO A 346 -12.50 -5.65 -15.24
CA PRO A 346 -13.11 -6.00 -13.97
C PRO A 346 -13.54 -7.48 -13.94
N LEU A 347 -13.22 -8.14 -12.83
CA LEU A 347 -13.67 -9.50 -12.49
C LEU A 347 -15.02 -9.44 -11.80
N ASN A 348 -15.85 -10.46 -12.01
CA ASN A 348 -17.17 -10.60 -11.38
C ASN A 348 -17.45 -12.08 -11.05
N SER A 349 -18.66 -12.38 -10.56
CA SER A 349 -19.05 -13.73 -10.14
C SER A 349 -18.94 -14.81 -11.22
N THR A 350 -19.05 -14.48 -12.52
CA THR A 350 -18.89 -15.46 -13.60
C THR A 350 -17.45 -15.93 -13.76
N ASP A 351 -16.49 -15.16 -13.26
CA ASP A 351 -15.06 -15.48 -13.32
C ASP A 351 -14.60 -16.36 -12.14
N PHE A 352 -15.48 -16.63 -11.17
CA PHE A 352 -15.14 -17.29 -9.91
C PHE A 352 -14.47 -18.65 -10.09
N ASP A 353 -15.03 -19.51 -10.94
CA ASP A 353 -14.44 -20.83 -11.20
C ASP A 353 -13.09 -20.74 -11.93
N GLY A 354 -12.89 -19.69 -12.74
CA GLY A 354 -11.59 -19.39 -13.34
C GLY A 354 -10.56 -18.98 -12.29
N MET A 355 -10.95 -18.12 -11.34
CA MET A 355 -10.12 -17.71 -10.22
C MET A 355 -9.69 -18.90 -9.38
N VAL A 356 -10.62 -19.76 -8.97
CA VAL A 356 -10.32 -20.95 -8.13
C VAL A 356 -9.39 -21.92 -8.86
N ARG A 357 -9.64 -22.22 -10.14
CA ARG A 357 -8.84 -23.17 -10.92
C ARG A 357 -7.44 -22.66 -11.25
N SER A 358 -7.20 -21.35 -11.23
CA SER A 358 -5.91 -20.77 -11.60
C SER A 358 -4.77 -21.13 -10.64
N GLY A 359 -5.08 -21.46 -9.38
CA GLY A 359 -4.10 -21.65 -8.32
C GLY A 359 -3.30 -20.39 -7.96
N ALA A 360 -3.74 -19.21 -8.43
CA ALA A 360 -3.14 -17.92 -8.08
C ALA A 360 -3.37 -17.59 -6.59
N ALA A 361 -2.46 -16.80 -6.02
CA ALA A 361 -2.57 -16.34 -4.63
C ALA A 361 -3.48 -15.12 -4.49
N PHE A 362 -3.55 -14.28 -5.53
CA PHE A 362 -4.34 -13.05 -5.56
C PHE A 362 -5.09 -12.92 -6.88
N ALA A 363 -6.11 -12.06 -6.91
CA ALA A 363 -6.82 -11.65 -8.12
C ALA A 363 -6.98 -10.13 -8.22
N GLN A 364 -7.04 -9.64 -9.45
CA GLN A 364 -7.31 -8.24 -9.79
C GLN A 364 -7.92 -8.17 -11.22
N LYS A 365 -8.87 -7.29 -11.54
CA LYS A 365 -9.32 -6.08 -10.85
C LYS A 365 -10.77 -6.21 -10.37
N PHE A 366 -11.05 -5.93 -9.10
CA PHE A 366 -12.43 -5.93 -8.58
C PHE A 366 -13.04 -4.53 -8.57
N GLN A 367 -14.34 -4.45 -8.87
CA GLN A 367 -15.10 -3.23 -8.61
C GLN A 367 -15.38 -3.09 -7.10
N LYS A 368 -15.72 -1.87 -6.70
CA LYS A 368 -16.14 -1.60 -5.33
C LYS A 368 -17.45 -2.35 -5.05
N ASP A 369 -17.49 -3.06 -3.92
CA ASP A 369 -18.66 -3.79 -3.43
C ASP A 369 -19.22 -4.83 -4.42
N ASP A 370 -18.38 -5.39 -5.30
CA ASP A 370 -18.80 -6.45 -6.21
C ASP A 370 -19.17 -7.73 -5.42
N PRO A 371 -20.32 -8.38 -5.70
CA PRO A 371 -20.77 -9.58 -4.99
C PRO A 371 -19.77 -10.74 -5.01
N VAL A 372 -18.86 -10.78 -6.00
CA VAL A 372 -17.83 -11.81 -6.06
C VAL A 372 -16.88 -11.75 -4.86
N LEU A 373 -16.69 -10.58 -4.24
CA LEU A 373 -15.86 -10.43 -3.04
C LEU A 373 -16.47 -11.18 -1.86
N ASP A 374 -17.80 -11.14 -1.72
CA ASP A 374 -18.53 -11.89 -0.69
C ASP A 374 -18.49 -13.39 -0.98
N LEU A 375 -18.56 -13.76 -2.26
CA LEU A 375 -18.40 -15.15 -2.68
C LEU A 375 -16.99 -15.69 -2.36
N ILE A 376 -15.93 -14.90 -2.56
CA ILE A 376 -14.56 -15.25 -2.17
C ILE A 376 -14.46 -15.37 -0.64
N ASP A 377 -15.01 -14.41 0.11
CA ASP A 377 -14.99 -14.44 1.58
C ASP A 377 -15.66 -15.70 2.13
N GLN A 378 -16.79 -16.11 1.55
CA GLN A 378 -17.55 -17.27 2.00
C GLN A 378 -16.93 -18.61 1.55
N LYS A 379 -16.52 -18.71 0.28
CA LYS A 379 -16.17 -19.99 -0.34
C LYS A 379 -14.68 -20.30 -0.33
N ILE A 380 -13.83 -19.28 -0.26
CA ILE A 380 -12.37 -19.43 -0.29
C ILE A 380 -11.77 -19.14 1.07
N LEU A 381 -12.12 -17.98 1.66
CA LEU A 381 -11.49 -17.51 2.89
C LEU A 381 -12.22 -17.96 4.16
N CYS A 382 -13.43 -18.51 4.03
CA CYS A 382 -14.28 -18.98 5.13
C CYS A 382 -14.42 -17.95 6.27
N ARG A 383 -14.56 -16.66 5.93
CA ARG A 383 -14.63 -15.56 6.90
C ARG A 383 -15.98 -14.85 6.86
N SER A 384 -16.33 -14.19 7.96
CA SER A 384 -17.51 -13.34 8.04
C SER A 384 -17.18 -11.91 7.60
N PRO A 385 -18.17 -11.12 7.14
CA PRO A 385 -17.94 -9.71 6.82
C PRO A 385 -17.32 -8.95 8.00
N GLY A 386 -16.22 -8.24 7.73
CA GLY A 386 -15.50 -7.44 8.73
C GLY A 386 -14.54 -8.21 9.65
N SER A 387 -14.64 -9.54 9.75
CA SER A 387 -13.71 -10.33 10.57
C SER A 387 -12.43 -10.68 9.82
N VAL A 388 -11.33 -10.89 10.55
CA VAL A 388 -10.11 -11.43 9.94
C VAL A 388 -10.31 -12.88 9.50
N VAL A 389 -9.48 -13.35 8.57
CA VAL A 389 -9.48 -14.78 8.19
C VAL A 389 -8.98 -15.62 9.38
N PRO A 390 -9.76 -16.60 9.87
CA PRO A 390 -9.30 -17.46 10.95
C PRO A 390 -8.20 -18.41 10.45
N GLY A 391 -7.03 -18.36 11.09
CA GLY A 391 -5.90 -19.27 10.87
C GLY A 391 -5.66 -20.21 12.04
N GLY A 392 -4.57 -20.96 12.02
CA GLY A 392 -4.14 -21.84 13.11
C GLY A 392 -3.83 -21.11 14.42
N TRP A 393 -3.50 -19.82 14.33
CA TRP A 393 -3.31 -18.91 15.46
C TRP A 393 -4.62 -18.46 16.12
N CYS A 394 -5.77 -18.61 15.47
CA CYS A 394 -7.08 -18.18 15.98
C CYS A 394 -7.75 -19.31 16.77
N LEU A 395 -7.88 -19.13 18.08
CA LEU A 395 -8.41 -20.13 19.03
C LEU A 395 -9.87 -19.82 19.37
N GLY A 396 -10.76 -19.80 18.37
CA GLY A 396 -12.21 -19.60 18.56
C GLY A 396 -13.02 -20.88 18.33
N GLU A 397 -14.23 -20.96 18.90
CA GLU A 397 -15.16 -22.05 18.59
C GLU A 397 -15.58 -22.03 17.10
N PRO A 398 -15.79 -23.20 16.48
CA PRO A 398 -16.30 -23.28 15.11
C PRO A 398 -17.63 -22.52 14.98
N GLY A 399 -17.63 -21.42 14.22
CA GLY A 399 -18.80 -20.55 14.01
C GLY A 399 -18.71 -19.17 14.68
N ASN A 400 -17.80 -18.96 15.62
CA ASN A 400 -17.47 -17.65 16.17
C ASN A 400 -16.15 -17.14 15.56
N SER A 401 -16.23 -16.56 14.37
CA SER A 401 -15.10 -16.10 13.54
C SER A 401 -14.41 -14.81 14.06
N SER A 402 -14.57 -14.48 15.34
CA SER A 402 -14.11 -13.21 15.92
C SER A 402 -12.62 -13.18 16.25
N CYS A 403 -11.95 -14.33 16.33
CA CYS A 403 -10.52 -14.46 16.66
C CYS A 403 -10.08 -13.61 17.87
N LEU A 404 -10.95 -13.48 18.88
CA LEU A 404 -10.67 -12.74 20.12
C LEU A 404 -9.88 -13.54 21.16
N THR A 405 -9.69 -14.83 20.89
CA THR A 405 -8.76 -15.70 21.62
C THR A 405 -7.75 -16.22 20.61
N TRP A 406 -6.46 -16.11 20.91
CA TRP A 406 -5.38 -16.44 19.99
C TRP A 406 -4.28 -17.26 20.67
N GLY A 407 -3.57 -18.04 19.85
CA GLY A 407 -2.40 -18.84 20.21
C GLY A 407 -1.19 -18.43 19.39
N ASP A 408 -0.22 -19.34 19.28
CA ASP A 408 1.03 -19.09 18.58
C ASP A 408 0.80 -18.76 17.09
N ALA A 409 1.30 -17.60 16.67
CA ALA A 409 1.23 -17.13 15.29
C ALA A 409 1.93 -18.05 14.28
N LYS A 410 2.85 -18.92 14.73
CA LYS A 410 3.56 -19.88 13.88
C LYS A 410 2.76 -21.14 13.56
N ILE A 411 1.65 -21.37 14.26
CA ILE A 411 0.79 -22.50 13.97
C ILE A 411 -0.07 -22.14 12.76
N LEU A 412 0.23 -22.77 11.62
CA LEU A 412 -0.56 -22.65 10.41
C LEU A 412 -1.55 -23.81 10.31
N ARG A 413 -2.73 -23.54 9.75
CA ARG A 413 -3.74 -24.54 9.37
C ARG A 413 -4.03 -24.43 7.87
N PRO A 414 -3.19 -25.04 7.01
CA PRO A 414 -3.42 -25.06 5.57
C PRO A 414 -4.76 -25.72 5.23
N SER A 415 -5.36 -25.26 4.14
CA SER A 415 -6.66 -25.66 3.62
C SER A 415 -6.52 -26.23 2.19
N THR A 416 -7.63 -26.45 1.49
CA THR A 416 -7.57 -26.79 0.06
C THR A 416 -6.94 -25.69 -0.80
N GLY A 417 -6.85 -24.45 -0.29
CA GLY A 417 -6.14 -23.35 -0.93
C GLY A 417 -4.66 -23.62 -1.12
N SER A 418 -3.98 -24.19 -0.10
CA SER A 418 -2.56 -24.52 -0.20
C SER A 418 -2.30 -25.56 -1.29
N GLN A 419 -3.16 -26.58 -1.41
CA GLN A 419 -3.04 -27.63 -2.43
C GLN A 419 -3.15 -27.06 -3.86
N ARG A 420 -4.07 -26.11 -4.09
CA ARG A 420 -4.21 -25.45 -5.40
C ARG A 420 -2.98 -24.60 -5.74
N LEU A 421 -2.47 -23.87 -4.75
CA LEU A 421 -1.28 -23.03 -4.92
C LEU A 421 -0.02 -23.88 -5.12
N GLU A 422 0.14 -24.96 -4.36
CA GLU A 422 1.21 -25.94 -4.51
C GLU A 422 1.22 -26.51 -5.93
N GLN A 423 0.07 -26.99 -6.41
CA GLN A 423 -0.04 -27.53 -7.77
C GLN A 423 0.38 -26.52 -8.83
N ALA A 424 -0.03 -25.25 -8.71
CA ALA A 424 0.35 -24.19 -9.63
C ALA A 424 1.86 -23.90 -9.60
N ILE A 425 2.48 -23.85 -8.41
CA ILE A 425 3.91 -23.61 -8.25
C ILE A 425 4.73 -24.82 -8.73
N VAL A 426 4.32 -26.04 -8.39
CA VAL A 426 4.99 -27.26 -8.87
C VAL A 426 4.89 -27.35 -10.38
N GLN A 427 3.73 -27.09 -10.99
CA GLN A 427 3.58 -27.06 -12.45
C GLN A 427 4.51 -26.02 -13.10
N LEU A 428 4.65 -24.85 -12.49
CA LEU A 428 5.55 -23.80 -12.94
C LEU A 428 7.03 -24.22 -12.88
N LEU A 429 7.46 -24.90 -11.80
CA LEU A 429 8.86 -25.24 -11.56
C LEU A 429 9.30 -26.57 -12.21
N SER A 430 8.39 -27.54 -12.32
CA SER A 430 8.66 -28.92 -12.77
C SER A 430 9.08 -29.04 -14.23
N ASN A 431 8.64 -28.13 -15.10
CA ASN A 431 8.87 -28.26 -16.54
C ASN A 431 10.31 -27.89 -16.95
N GLY A 432 11.15 -27.38 -16.03
CA GLY A 432 12.51 -26.88 -16.34
C GLY A 432 12.55 -25.66 -17.26
N THR A 433 11.44 -25.36 -17.94
CA THR A 433 11.22 -24.22 -18.81
C THR A 433 11.15 -22.91 -18.04
N PHE A 434 10.96 -22.90 -16.71
CA PHE A 434 10.99 -21.64 -15.98
C PHE A 434 12.34 -20.92 -16.14
N LEU A 435 13.46 -21.68 -16.16
CA LEU A 435 14.79 -21.15 -16.45
C LEU A 435 14.90 -20.64 -17.90
N SER A 436 14.22 -21.30 -18.85
CA SER A 436 14.24 -20.88 -20.24
C SER A 436 13.43 -19.61 -20.48
N HIS A 437 12.44 -19.28 -19.64
CA HIS A 437 11.63 -18.06 -19.74
C HIS A 437 12.13 -16.93 -18.84
N GLN A 438 13.21 -17.16 -18.10
CA GLN A 438 13.76 -16.25 -17.12
C GLN A 438 14.72 -15.27 -17.78
N CYS A 439 14.35 -13.98 -17.74
CA CYS A 439 15.16 -12.88 -18.26
C CYS A 439 15.61 -13.09 -19.72
N MET A 440 14.73 -13.70 -20.53
CA MET A 440 14.98 -13.94 -21.95
C MET A 440 15.31 -12.65 -22.69
N TYR A 441 16.26 -12.74 -23.61
CA TYR A 441 16.55 -11.71 -24.59
C TYR A 441 15.87 -12.08 -25.90
N GLU A 442 14.78 -11.36 -26.21
CA GLU A 442 14.00 -11.48 -27.44
C GLU A 442 14.38 -10.40 -28.46
#